data_AF-A0A7L1DXQ3-F1
#
_entry.id   AF-A0A7L1DXQ3-F1
#
_cell.length_a   1.000
_cell.length_b   1.000
_cell.length_c   1.000
_cell.angle_alpha   90.00
_cell.angle_beta   90.00
_cell.angle_gamma   90.00
#
_symmetry.space_group_name_H-M   'P 1'
#
loop_
_entity.id
_entity.type
_entity.pdbx_description
1 polymer ?
#
loop_
_entity_poly.entity_id
_entity_poly.type
_entity_poly.pdbx_seq_one_letter_code
_entity_poly.pdbx_strand_id
1 'polypeptide(L)' 'CPSLCPSPFILDEFKRKYSNEDTLSVALPHFWEHFDPQGWSLWFCQYRYPEELSQTFMSCNLITG' A
#
# COMPACT_ATOMS: atom_id res chain seq x y z
N CYS A 1 14.34 -3.86 -21.58
CA CYS A 1 15.01 -4.70 -20.57
C CYS A 1 14.18 -4.69 -19.30
N PRO A 2 13.62 -5.81 -18.81
CA PRO A 2 13.06 -5.83 -17.47
C PRO A 2 14.25 -5.94 -16.51
N SER A 3 14.74 -4.79 -16.03
CA SER A 3 16.05 -4.68 -15.36
C SER A 3 16.02 -4.91 -13.86
N LEU A 4 15.01 -5.60 -13.33
CA LEU A 4 14.90 -5.91 -11.91
C LEU A 4 14.57 -7.40 -11.74
N CYS A 5 15.36 -8.07 -10.90
CA CYS A 5 15.05 -9.42 -10.45
C CYS A 5 13.66 -9.42 -9.79
N PRO A 6 12.84 -10.46 -10.01
CA PRO A 6 11.53 -10.54 -9.39
C PRO A 6 11.68 -10.51 -7.87
N SER A 7 10.96 -9.59 -7.22
CA SER A 7 10.95 -9.51 -5.76
C SER A 7 10.28 -10.76 -5.18
N PRO A 8 10.81 -11.34 -4.09
CA PRO A 8 10.15 -12.41 -3.36
C PRO A 8 8.85 -11.96 -2.68
N PHE A 9 8.62 -10.64 -2.54
CA PHE A 9 7.42 -10.08 -1.95
C PHE A 9 6.25 -10.08 -2.95
N ILE A 10 5.25 -10.94 -2.70
CA ILE A 10 4.04 -11.06 -3.53
C ILE A 10 2.95 -10.14 -2.98
N LEU A 11 2.78 -8.97 -3.60
CA LEU A 11 1.81 -7.97 -3.15
C LEU A 11 0.34 -8.48 -3.18
N ASP A 12 -0.03 -9.32 -4.16
CA ASP A 12 -1.39 -9.86 -4.25
C ASP A 12 -1.75 -10.78 -3.08
N GLU A 13 -0.79 -11.58 -2.59
CA GLU A 13 -0.98 -12.42 -1.41
C GLU A 13 -1.17 -11.55 -0.16
N PHE A 14 -0.29 -10.56 0.02
CA PHE A 14 -0.42 -9.63 1.14
C PHE A 14 -1.76 -8.88 1.12
N LYS A 15 -2.21 -8.43 -0.06
CA LYS A 15 -3.52 -7.77 -0.23
C LYS A 15 -4.68 -8.65 0.24
N ARG A 16 -4.66 -9.94 -0.09
CA ARG A 16 -5.71 -10.88 0.34
C ARG A 16 -5.72 -11.05 1.86
N LYS A 17 -4.55 -11.20 2.49
CA LYS A 17 -4.44 -11.30 3.95
C LYS A 17 -4.89 -10.01 4.64
N TYR A 18 -4.49 -8.85 4.10
CA TYR A 18 -4.89 -7.55 4.63
C TYR A 18 -6.42 -7.33 4.56
N SER A 19 -7.08 -7.76 3.48
CA SER A 19 -8.53 -7.57 3.30
C SER A 19 -9.40 -8.61 4.02
N ASN A 20 -8.91 -9.84 4.21
CA ASN A 20 -9.74 -10.95 4.67
C ASN A 20 -9.46 -11.38 6.13
N GLU A 21 -8.32 -11.00 6.69
CA GLU A 21 -7.85 -11.45 8.00
C GLU A 21 -7.60 -10.27 8.94
N ASP A 22 -7.32 -10.55 10.22
CA ASP A 22 -7.06 -9.50 11.21
C ASP A 22 -5.77 -8.75 10.87
N THR A 23 -5.89 -7.43 10.66
CA THR A 23 -4.79 -6.62 10.17
C THR A 23 -3.62 -6.55 11.16
N LEU A 24 -3.91 -6.45 12.45
CA LEU A 24 -2.88 -6.21 13.47
C LEU A 24 -2.14 -7.49 13.86
N SER A 25 -2.86 -8.60 13.99
CA SER A 25 -2.32 -9.88 14.46
C SER A 25 -1.83 -10.79 13.34
N VAL A 26 -2.31 -10.59 12.09
CA VAL A 26 -1.95 -11.48 10.97
C VAL A 26 -1.34 -10.72 9.80
N ALA A 27 -1.99 -9.68 9.27
CA ALA A 27 -1.49 -9.02 8.07
C ALA A 27 -0.18 -8.25 8.32
N LEU A 28 -0.06 -7.51 9.43
CA LEU A 28 1.16 -6.76 9.76
C LEU A 28 2.37 -7.66 10.01
N PRO A 29 2.30 -8.73 10.83
CA PRO A 29 3.42 -9.67 10.96
C PRO A 29 3.80 -10.30 9.61
N HIS A 30 2.82 -10.75 8.82
CA HIS A 30 3.07 -11.32 7.49
C HIS A 30 3.78 -10.34 6.55
N PHE A 31 3.37 -9.07 6.57
CA PHE A 31 4.03 -8.01 5.80
C PHE A 31 5.51 -7.89 6.16
N TRP A 32 5.83 -7.71 7.44
CA TRP A 32 7.22 -7.50 7.87
C TRP A 32 8.11 -8.72 7.67
N GLU A 33 7.57 -9.93 7.73
CA GLU A 33 8.29 -11.18 7.45
C GLU A 33 8.66 -11.34 5.97
N HIS A 34 7.81 -10.85 5.05
CA HIS A 34 7.97 -11.07 3.61
C HIS A 34 8.42 -9.81 2.85
N PHE A 35 8.43 -8.64 3.49
CA PHE A 35 8.75 -7.37 2.86
C PHE A 35 10.20 -7.37 2.32
N ASP A 36 10.33 -7.06 1.04
CA ASP A 36 11.62 -6.96 0.36
C ASP A 36 11.98 -5.47 0.12
N PRO A 37 12.89 -4.89 0.93
CA PRO A 37 13.29 -3.49 0.80
C PRO A 37 14.14 -3.20 -0.44
N GLN A 38 14.64 -4.23 -1.15
CA GLN A 38 15.37 -4.02 -2.41
C GLN A 38 14.42 -3.86 -3.60
N GLY A 39 13.30 -4.58 -3.58
CA GLY A 39 12.27 -4.52 -4.62
C GLY A 39 11.14 -3.50 -4.37
N TRP A 40 10.87 -3.16 -3.10
CA TRP A 40 9.74 -2.33 -2.70
C TRP A 40 10.14 -1.20 -1.75
N SER A 41 9.37 -0.11 -1.78
CA SER A 41 9.54 1.04 -0.90
C SER A 41 8.20 1.50 -0.33
N LEU A 42 8.22 1.97 0.92
CA LEU A 42 7.06 2.53 1.60
C LEU A 42 7.07 4.05 1.44
N TRP A 43 5.94 4.60 1.00
CA TRP A 43 5.76 6.03 0.80
C TRP A 43 4.64 6.53 1.69
N PHE A 44 4.96 7.54 2.50
CA PHE A 44 3.97 8.28 3.25
C PHE A 44 3.60 9.53 2.47
N CYS A 45 2.33 9.64 2.08
CA CYS A 45 1.83 10.72 1.24
C CYS A 45 0.73 11.50 1.98
N GLN A 46 0.78 12.82 1.86
CA GLN A 46 -0.30 13.72 2.24
C GLN A 46 -0.64 14.59 1.04
N TYR A 47 -1.90 15.04 0.96
CA TYR A 47 -2.27 16.03 -0.03
C TYR A 47 -1.46 17.31 0.17
N ARG A 48 -0.91 17.84 -0.93
CA ARG A 48 -0.11 19.06 -0.90
C ARG A 48 -0.94 20.32 -0.62
N TYR A 49 -2.20 20.30 -1.03
CA TYR A 49 -3.17 21.40 -0.88
C TYR A 49 -4.46 20.88 -0.23
N PRO A 50 -4.41 20.45 1.04
CA PRO A 50 -5.58 19.89 1.73
C PRO A 50 -6.73 20.90 1.87
N GLU A 51 -6.44 22.20 1.86
CA GLU A 51 -7.42 23.28 1.90
C GLU A 51 -8.39 23.29 0.70
N GLU A 52 -7.99 22.72 -0.44
CA GLU A 52 -8.84 22.58 -1.61
C GLU A 52 -9.84 21.42 -1.47
N LEU A 53 -9.62 20.53 -0.49
CA LEU A 53 -10.45 19.35 -0.21
C LEU A 53 -11.51 19.68 0.85
N SER A 54 -12.39 20.62 0.50
CA SER A 54 -13.42 21.13 1.41
C SER A 54 -14.45 20.07 1.86
N GLN A 55 -14.65 19.02 1.06
CA GLN A 55 -15.62 17.96 1.33
C GLN A 55 -15.01 16.57 1.08
N THR A 56 -15.39 15.59 1.91
CA THR A 56 -14.82 14.24 1.87
C THR A 56 -14.98 13.54 0.52
N PHE A 57 -16.06 13.81 -0.23
CA PHE A 57 -16.20 13.19 -1.55
C PHE A 57 -15.23 13.76 -2.59
N MET A 58 -14.72 14.99 -2.42
CA MET A 58 -13.74 15.58 -3.34
C MET A 58 -12.42 14.84 -3.26
N SER A 59 -11.98 14.47 -2.05
CA SER A 59 -10.80 13.63 -1.88
C SER A 59 -11.04 12.20 -2.39
N CYS A 60 -12.18 11.58 -2.08
CA CYS A 60 -12.52 10.24 -2.60
C CYS A 60 -12.52 10.18 -4.14
N ASN A 61 -13.05 11.22 -4.81
CA ASN A 61 -13.08 11.29 -6.27
C ASN A 61 -11.68 11.42 -6.88
N LEU A 62 -10.77 12.18 -6.26
CA LEU A 62 -9.40 12.34 -6.74
C LEU A 62 -8.54 11.08 -6.54
N ILE A 63 -8.77 10.30 -5.48
CA ILE A 63 -8.03 9.04 -5.25
C ILE A 63 -8.49 7.94 -6.21
N THR A 64 -9.78 7.94 -6.58
CA THR A 64 -10.39 6.88 -7.39
C THR A 64 -10.30 7.16 -8.91
N GLY A 65 -10.13 8.43 -9.29
CA GLY A 65 -10.20 8.95 -10.66
C GLY A 65 -9.36 8.20 -11.70
#